data_AF-A0A1H0AP11-F1
#
_entry.id   AF-A0A1H0AP11-F1
#
_cell.length_a   1.000
_cell.length_b   1.000
_cell.length_c   1.000
_cell.angle_alpha   90.00
_cell.angle_beta   90.00
_cell.angle_gamma   90.00
#
_symmetry.space_group_name_H-M   'P 1'
#
loop_
_entity.id
_entity.type
_entity.pdbx_description
1 polymer ?
#
loop_
_entity_poly.entity_id
_entity_poly.type
_entity_poly.pdbx_seq_one_letter_code
_entity_poly.pdbx_strand_id
1 'polypeptide(L)'
;MNKTDSIARRILGWKLNRWDRWFDYEKGIFIHDSEFQPEQNLEHAMLIVERLENFGFTFSTSGDSEVSFNNIRAKGETLAQAITNAAYSIIEQNSATNTTRFWSTMC
;
A
#
# COMPACT_ATOMS: atom_id res chain seq x y z
N MET A 1 -4.33 13.92 -3.42
CA MET A 1 -4.37 12.46 -3.64
C MET A 1 -4.53 11.84 -2.27
N ASN A 2 -5.55 11.00 -2.04
CA ASN A 2 -5.71 10.36 -0.72
C ASN A 2 -4.69 9.21 -0.57
N LYS A 3 -4.48 8.73 0.67
CA LYS A 3 -3.53 7.64 0.93
C LYS A 3 -3.92 6.37 0.17
N THR A 4 -5.20 6.04 0.17
CA THR A 4 -5.76 4.87 -0.53
C THR A 4 -5.47 4.88 -2.04
N ASP A 5 -5.70 5.99 -2.75
CA ASP A 5 -5.41 6.13 -4.18
C ASP A 5 -3.91 5.99 -4.45
N SER A 6 -3.08 6.54 -3.56
CA SER A 6 -1.62 6.39 -3.67
C SER A 6 -1.21 4.93 -3.57
N ILE A 7 -1.78 4.19 -2.61
CA ILE A 7 -1.51 2.76 -2.41
C ILE A 7 -2.04 1.92 -3.58
N ALA A 8 -3.30 2.14 -3.98
CA ALA A 8 -3.93 1.45 -5.11
C ALA A 8 -3.08 1.59 -6.38
N ARG A 9 -2.56 2.78 -6.65
CA ARG A 9 -1.81 3.06 -7.88
C ARG A 9 -0.33 2.67 -7.81
N ARG A 10 0.34 2.84 -6.67
CA ARG A 10 1.79 2.67 -6.54
C ARG A 10 2.20 1.29 -6.03
N ILE A 11 1.38 0.67 -5.19
CA ILE A 11 1.67 -0.65 -4.61
C ILE A 11 0.87 -1.72 -5.35
N LEU A 12 -0.45 -1.58 -5.42
CA LEU A 12 -1.31 -2.57 -6.08
C LEU A 12 -1.24 -2.49 -7.61
N GLY A 13 -0.80 -1.36 -8.17
CA GLY A 13 -0.63 -1.16 -9.60
C GLY A 13 -1.93 -0.97 -10.38
N TRP A 14 -3.04 -0.72 -9.68
CA TRP A 14 -4.32 -0.44 -10.31
C TRP A 14 -4.29 0.92 -11.00
N LYS A 15 -4.91 1.02 -12.18
CA LYS A 15 -5.00 2.32 -12.87
C LYS A 15 -6.28 3.03 -12.51
N LEU A 16 -6.16 4.35 -12.33
CA LEU A 16 -7.32 5.22 -12.21
C LEU A 16 -8.13 5.13 -13.50
N ASN A 17 -9.37 4.64 -13.39
CA ASN A 17 -10.30 4.55 -14.50
C ASN A 17 -11.28 5.73 -14.49
N ARG A 18 -11.77 6.09 -13.29
CA ARG A 18 -12.63 7.24 -13.01
C ARG A 18 -12.32 7.78 -11.61
N TRP A 19 -12.80 8.96 -11.28
CA TRP A 19 -12.55 9.61 -9.98
C TRP A 19 -12.93 8.76 -8.75
N ASP A 20 -13.83 7.79 -8.89
CA ASP A 20 -14.36 6.89 -7.86
C ASP A 20 -13.90 5.42 -8.03
N ARG A 21 -13.07 5.12 -9.03
CA ARG A 21 -12.85 3.73 -9.47
C ARG A 21 -11.47 3.48 -10.05
N TRP A 22 -10.89 2.37 -9.62
CA TRP A 22 -9.67 1.80 -10.19
C TRP A 22 -9.99 0.56 -11.04
N PHE A 23 -9.08 0.24 -11.95
CA PHE A 23 -9.10 -1.00 -12.72
C PHE A 23 -7.90 -1.86 -12.35
N ASP A 24 -8.19 -3.08 -11.90
CA ASP A 24 -7.19 -4.12 -11.64
C ASP A 24 -6.97 -4.94 -12.93
N TYR A 25 -5.77 -4.82 -13.51
CA TYR A 25 -5.41 -5.55 -14.72
C TYR A 25 -5.13 -7.03 -14.49
N GLU A 26 -4.72 -7.42 -13.28
CA GLU A 26 -4.43 -8.81 -12.95
C GLU A 26 -5.74 -9.61 -12.86
N LYS A 27 -6.79 -8.99 -12.30
CA LYS A 27 -8.11 -9.61 -12.12
C LYS A 27 -9.14 -9.24 -13.20
N GLY A 28 -8.89 -8.20 -13.99
CA GLY A 28 -9.83 -7.71 -15.02
C GLY A 28 -11.11 -7.09 -14.45
N ILE A 29 -11.05 -6.57 -13.22
CA ILE A 29 -12.22 -6.02 -12.50
C ILE A 29 -12.07 -4.52 -12.22
N PHE A 30 -13.21 -3.88 -12.03
CA PHE A 30 -13.28 -2.52 -11.52
C PHE A 30 -13.52 -2.52 -10.02
N ILE A 31 -12.82 -1.65 -9.30
CA ILE A 31 -12.88 -1.55 -7.85
C ILE A 31 -13.26 -0.12 -7.48
N HIS A 32 -14.38 0.04 -6.80
CA HIS A 32 -14.87 1.32 -6.32
C HIS A 32 -14.13 1.74 -5.04
N ASP A 33 -14.04 3.04 -4.78
CA ASP A 33 -13.38 3.57 -3.56
C ASP A 33 -13.97 3.00 -2.25
N SER A 34 -15.27 2.79 -2.23
CA SER A 34 -16.01 2.17 -1.13
C SER A 34 -15.70 0.68 -0.95
N GLU A 35 -15.23 -0.01 -1.99
CA GLU A 35 -14.89 -1.44 -1.96
C GLU A 35 -13.47 -1.68 -1.45
N PHE A 36 -12.61 -0.66 -1.41
CA PHE A 36 -11.24 -0.77 -0.92
C PHE A 36 -10.94 0.26 0.17
N GLN A 37 -11.22 -0.14 1.42
CA GLN A 37 -11.03 0.67 2.63
C GLN A 37 -9.96 0.07 3.58
N PRO A 38 -8.66 0.15 3.25
CA PRO A 38 -7.61 -0.52 4.01
C PRO A 38 -7.35 0.08 5.40
N GLU A 39 -7.79 1.32 5.67
CA GLU A 39 -7.69 1.90 7.02
C GLU A 39 -8.71 1.29 8.01
N GLN A 40 -9.82 0.77 7.50
CA GLN A 40 -10.96 0.29 8.29
C GLN A 40 -11.11 -1.23 8.23
N ASN A 41 -10.69 -1.86 7.13
CA ASN A 41 -10.78 -3.30 6.92
C ASN A 41 -9.39 -3.93 6.90
N LEU A 42 -9.13 -4.81 7.85
CA LEU A 42 -7.86 -5.52 7.97
C LEU A 42 -7.57 -6.43 6.77
N GLU A 43 -8.57 -7.09 6.19
CA GLU A 43 -8.39 -7.94 5.00
C GLU A 43 -7.84 -7.14 3.83
N HIS A 44 -8.38 -5.94 3.62
CA HIS A 44 -7.88 -5.01 2.60
C HIS A 44 -6.46 -4.53 2.91
N ALA A 45 -6.15 -4.28 4.19
CA ALA A 45 -4.80 -3.92 4.60
C ALA A 45 -3.80 -5.07 4.34
N MET A 46 -4.21 -6.31 4.57
CA MET A 46 -3.36 -7.48 4.32
C MET A 46 -3.06 -7.69 2.83
N LEU A 47 -3.95 -7.30 1.90
CA LEU A 47 -3.62 -7.27 0.46
C LEU A 47 -2.41 -6.37 0.16
N ILE A 48 -2.25 -5.28 0.91
CA ILE A 48 -1.10 -4.38 0.78
C ILE A 48 0.16 -5.08 1.29
N VAL A 49 0.05 -5.79 2.42
CA VAL A 49 1.16 -6.58 2.99
C VAL A 49 1.66 -7.60 1.97
N GLU A 50 0.76 -8.44 1.45
CA GLU A 50 1.09 -9.47 0.47
C GLU A 50 1.78 -8.88 -0.77
N ARG A 51 1.28 -7.73 -1.25
CA ARG A 51 1.88 -7.08 -2.41
C ARG A 51 3.26 -6.51 -2.12
N LEU A 52 3.47 -5.93 -0.94
CA LEU A 52 4.79 -5.43 -0.52
C LEU A 52 5.78 -6.58 -0.29
N GLU A 53 5.34 -7.70 0.24
CA GLU A 53 6.17 -8.91 0.38
C GLU A 53 6.61 -9.46 -0.98
N ASN A 54 5.72 -9.45 -1.97
CA ASN A 54 6.08 -9.78 -3.35
C ASN A 54 7.11 -8.81 -3.96
N PHE A 55 7.21 -7.58 -3.45
CA PHE A 55 8.28 -6.63 -3.80
C PHE A 55 9.55 -6.77 -2.96
N GLY A 56 9.61 -7.75 -2.05
CA GLY A 56 10.78 -8.01 -1.21
C GLY A 56 10.82 -7.22 0.11
N PHE A 57 9.70 -6.61 0.53
CA PHE A 57 9.59 -6.06 1.88
C PHE A 57 9.29 -7.16 2.88
N THR A 58 9.87 -7.10 4.08
CA THR A 58 9.55 -8.01 5.18
C THR A 58 8.56 -7.32 6.11
N PHE A 59 7.36 -7.88 6.26
CA PHE A 59 6.37 -7.40 7.21
C PHE A 59 6.60 -7.99 8.60
N SER A 60 6.48 -7.16 9.62
CA SER A 60 6.43 -7.60 11.01
C SER A 60 5.56 -6.66 11.85
N THR A 61 4.95 -7.22 12.89
CA THR A 61 4.10 -6.48 13.81
C THR A 61 4.76 -6.38 15.18
N SER A 62 4.58 -5.24 15.82
CA SER A 62 5.01 -4.98 17.20
C SER A 62 3.77 -4.63 18.03
N GLY A 63 2.95 -5.64 18.32
CA GLY A 63 1.67 -5.48 18.99
C GLY A 63 0.52 -5.13 18.03
N ASP A 64 -0.56 -4.57 18.57
CA ASP A 64 -1.86 -4.45 17.88
C ASP A 64 -1.98 -3.19 17.00
N SER A 65 -1.03 -2.27 17.10
CA SER A 65 -1.14 -0.92 16.53
C SER A 65 0.17 -0.37 15.95
N GLU A 66 1.22 -1.18 15.91
CA GLU A 66 2.51 -0.82 15.32
C GLU A 66 2.97 -1.92 14.38
N VAL A 67 3.38 -1.51 13.18
CA VAL A 67 3.89 -2.43 12.16
C VAL A 67 5.18 -1.89 11.56
N SER A 68 5.95 -2.79 10.98
CA SER A 68 7.14 -2.43 10.24
C SER A 68 7.28 -3.22 8.95
N PHE A 69 7.75 -2.52 7.92
CA PHE A 69 8.18 -3.08 6.65
C PHE A 69 9.67 -2.78 6.49
N ASN A 70 10.51 -3.79 6.66
CA ASN A 70 11.97 -3.63 6.78
C ASN A 70 12.34 -2.61 7.87
N ASN A 71 12.86 -1.44 7.47
CA ASN A 71 13.27 -0.37 8.39
C ASN A 71 12.21 0.73 8.56
N ILE A 72 11.07 0.63 7.87
CA ILE A 72 10.00 1.64 7.91
C ILE A 72 8.96 1.19 8.93
N ARG A 73 8.75 2.00 9.96
CA ARG A 73 7.77 1.74 11.02
C ARG A 73 6.65 2.75 10.97
N ALA A 74 5.43 2.30 11.22
CA ALA A 74 4.31 3.20 11.42
C ALA A 74 3.36 2.67 12.49
N LYS A 75 2.58 3.60 13.03
CA LYS A 75 1.55 3.34 14.03
C LYS A 75 0.18 3.72 13.49
N GLY A 76 -0.86 3.14 14.05
CA GLY A 76 -2.25 3.48 13.82
C GLY A 76 -3.07 3.26 15.09
N GLU A 77 -4.34 3.63 15.07
CA GLU A 77 -5.30 3.24 16.10
C GLU A 77 -5.65 1.75 16.00
N THR A 78 -5.57 1.19 14.80
CA THR A 78 -5.77 -0.22 14.50
C THR A 78 -4.62 -0.78 13.67
N LEU A 79 -4.48 -2.10 13.64
CA LEU A 79 -3.52 -2.79 12.78
C LEU A 79 -3.70 -2.42 11.29
N ALA A 80 -4.95 -2.35 10.82
CA ALA A 80 -5.28 -2.00 9.44
C ALA A 80 -4.80 -0.57 9.09
N GLN A 81 -5.02 0.37 10.01
CA GLN A 81 -4.54 1.74 9.85
C GLN A 81 -3.01 1.82 9.93
N ALA A 82 -2.37 1.05 10.83
CA ALA A 82 -0.91 1.01 10.95
C ALA A 82 -0.26 0.50 9.65
N ILE A 83 -0.80 -0.57 9.06
CA ILE A 83 -0.38 -1.10 7.75
C ILE A 83 -0.51 -0.03 6.67
N THR A 84 -1.69 0.59 6.58
CA THR A 84 -1.95 1.62 5.57
C THR A 84 -1.01 2.81 5.72
N ASN A 85 -0.74 3.25 6.95
CA ASN A 85 0.20 4.32 7.24
C ASN A 85 1.63 3.94 6.84
N ALA A 86 2.09 2.73 7.17
CA ALA A 86 3.43 2.27 6.81
C ALA A 86 3.61 2.16 5.29
N ALA A 87 2.61 1.61 4.60
CA ALA A 87 2.58 1.53 3.14
C ALA A 87 2.63 2.91 2.48
N TYR A 88 1.88 3.87 3.01
CA TYR A 88 1.91 5.24 2.53
C TYR A 88 3.29 5.90 2.78
N SER A 89 3.91 5.67 3.95
CA SER A 89 5.28 6.14 4.22
C SER A 89 6.32 5.55 3.27
N ILE A 90 6.17 4.28 2.86
CA ILE A 90 7.02 3.67 1.81
C ILE A 90 6.89 4.47 0.51
N ILE A 91 5.68 4.82 0.10
CA ILE A 91 5.43 5.60 -1.12
C ILE A 91 6.06 6.99 -0.98
N GLU A 92 5.89 7.68 0.15
CA GLU A 92 6.44 9.02 0.37
C GLU A 92 7.97 9.02 0.35
N GLN A 93 8.62 8.08 1.06
CA GLN A 93 10.08 7.95 1.05
C GLN A 93 10.61 7.62 -0.34
N ASN A 94 9.89 6.77 -1.09
CA ASN A 94 10.22 6.48 -2.48
C ASN A 94 10.01 7.68 -3.39
N SER A 95 8.97 8.50 -3.18
CA SER A 95 8.73 9.70 -3.98
C SER A 95 9.84 10.75 -3.79
N ALA A 96 10.39 10.87 -2.58
CA ALA A 96 11.51 11.74 -2.28
C ALA A 96 12.84 11.23 -2.87
N THR A 97 12.96 9.92 -3.12
CA THR A 97 14.17 9.29 -3.68
C THR A 97 14.06 8.95 -5.17
N ASN A 98 12.87 9.02 -5.78
CA ASN A 98 12.64 8.70 -7.18
C ASN A 98 12.45 9.92 -8.08
N THR A 99 13.58 10.47 -8.51
CA THR A 99 13.74 10.81 -9.94
C THR A 99 14.29 9.60 -10.73
N THR A 100 14.83 8.53 -10.12
CA THR A 100 15.61 7.53 -10.92
C THR A 100 15.73 6.06 -10.44
N ARG A 101 15.18 5.57 -9.32
CA ARG A 101 15.56 4.24 -8.76
C ARG A 101 14.43 3.35 -8.20
N PHE A 102 13.32 3.18 -8.91
CA PHE A 102 12.46 1.99 -8.68
C PHE A 102 12.85 0.83 -9.62
N TRP A 103 13.52 1.14 -10.73
CA TRP A 103 13.91 0.13 -11.74
C TRP A 103 15.28 -0.51 -11.51
N SER A 104 16.11 0.01 -10.60
CA SER A 104 17.48 -0.48 -10.39
C SER A 104 17.64 -1.49 -9.26
N THR A 105 16.62 -1.71 -8.43
CA THR A 105 16.67 -2.68 -7.31
C THR A 105 16.05 -4.03 -7.70
N MET A 106 15.65 -4.19 -8.96
CA MET A 106 15.05 -5.41 -9.53
C MET A 106 15.99 -6.13 -10.52
N CYS A 107 17.28 -5.79 -10.57
CA CYS A 107 18.29 -6.48 -11.38
C CYS A 107 19.53 -6.79 -10.54
#